data_AF-A0A2T0LXM2-F1
#
_entry.id   AF-A0A2T0LXM2-F1
#
_cell.length_a   1.000
_cell.length_b   1.000
_cell.length_c   1.000
_cell.angle_alpha   90.00
_cell.angle_beta   90.00
_cell.angle_gamma   90.00
#
_symmetry.space_group_name_H-M   'P 1'
#
loop_
_entity.id
_entity.type
_entity.pdbx_description
1 polymer ?
#
loop_
_entity_poly.entity_id
_entity_poly.type
_entity_poly.pdbx_seq_one_letter_code
_entity_poly.pdbx_strand_id
1 'polypeptide(L)'
;MPGIVPGTEWATFYDELAAAFGLTVEVTGPDFGIEPLLDTIADSAGLVTFVGELTRLVWPADVDLRRIPLRDPVPVYPHALVCRADNTHPTLAALREHLTRTRPHRPDGAVWAPAWARR
;
A
#
# COMPACT_ATOMS: atom_id res chain seq x y z
N MET A 1 3.70 7.63 -8.83
CA MET A 1 4.46 7.05 -7.70
C MET A 1 5.90 7.58 -7.72
N PRO A 2 6.08 8.89 -7.51
CA PRO A 2 7.41 9.48 -7.48
C PRO A 2 8.26 8.90 -6.36
N GLY A 3 9.57 8.77 -6.60
CA GLY A 3 10.53 8.41 -5.56
C GLY A 3 10.75 6.93 -5.34
N ILE A 4 10.11 6.03 -6.10
CA ILE A 4 10.48 4.60 -6.11
C ILE A 4 11.93 4.46 -6.59
N VAL A 5 12.81 4.03 -5.69
CA VAL A 5 14.22 3.80 -6.00
C VAL A 5 14.46 2.32 -6.31
N PRO A 6 15.13 1.97 -7.43
CA PRO A 6 15.46 0.59 -7.75
C PRO A 6 16.21 -0.14 -6.63
N GLY A 7 15.91 -1.42 -6.42
CA GLY A 7 16.56 -2.27 -5.41
C GLY A 7 16.00 -2.13 -3.99
N THR A 8 14.92 -1.36 -3.81
CA THR A 8 14.20 -1.25 -2.55
C THR A 8 13.04 -2.24 -2.48
N GLU A 9 12.59 -2.58 -1.27
CA GLU A 9 11.49 -3.54 -1.04
C GLU A 9 10.18 -3.10 -1.71
N TRP A 10 9.80 -1.84 -1.55
CA TRP A 10 8.62 -1.27 -2.21
C TRP A 10 8.74 -1.23 -3.74
N ALA A 11 9.92 -1.05 -4.33
CA ALA A 11 10.09 -1.18 -5.78
C ALA A 11 9.76 -2.62 -6.23
N THR A 12 10.33 -3.62 -5.57
CA THR A 12 10.02 -5.03 -5.84
C THR A 12 8.55 -5.36 -5.62
N PHE A 13 7.92 -4.79 -4.60
CA PHE A 13 6.49 -4.94 -4.36
C PHE A 13 5.66 -4.44 -5.56
N TYR A 14 5.92 -3.21 -6.03
CA TYR A 14 5.15 -2.62 -7.13
C TYR A 14 5.45 -3.28 -8.47
N ASP A 15 6.66 -3.80 -8.70
CA ASP A 15 6.98 -4.62 -9.87
C ASP A 15 6.17 -5.94 -9.89
N GLU A 16 6.15 -6.67 -8.77
CA GLU A 16 5.33 -7.90 -8.65
C GLU A 16 3.83 -7.59 -8.77
N LEU A 17 3.35 -6.48 -8.21
CA LEU A 17 1.96 -6.04 -8.32
C LEU A 17 1.61 -5.71 -9.77
N ALA A 18 2.44 -4.93 -10.44
CA ALA A 18 2.24 -4.54 -11.83
C ALA A 18 2.21 -5.77 -12.75
N ALA A 19 3.14 -6.71 -12.55
CA ALA A 19 3.17 -7.96 -13.30
C ALA A 19 1.93 -8.83 -13.04
N ALA A 20 1.44 -8.90 -11.80
CA ALA A 20 0.30 -9.72 -11.43
C ALA A 20 -1.03 -9.21 -11.99
N PHE A 21 -1.19 -7.88 -12.09
CA PHE A 21 -2.47 -7.24 -12.47
C PHE A 21 -2.42 -6.51 -13.82
N GLY A 22 -1.33 -6.59 -14.57
CA GLY A 22 -1.19 -5.95 -15.88
C GLY A 22 -1.16 -4.42 -15.82
N LEU A 23 -0.54 -3.86 -14.78
CA LEU A 23 -0.50 -2.42 -14.54
C LEU A 23 0.81 -1.83 -15.07
N THR A 24 0.80 -0.52 -15.38
CA THR A 24 2.01 0.26 -15.61
C THR A 24 2.16 1.25 -14.46
N VAL A 25 3.33 1.26 -13.81
CA VAL A 25 3.61 2.18 -12.71
C VAL A 25 4.12 3.51 -13.27
N GLU A 26 3.29 4.55 -13.16
CA GLU A 26 3.71 5.92 -13.46
C GLU A 26 4.62 6.43 -12.34
N VAL A 27 5.84 6.84 -12.66
CA VAL A 27 6.88 7.29 -11.70
C VAL A 27 7.33 8.74 -11.95
N THR A 28 6.80 9.39 -12.98
CA THR A 28 7.16 10.76 -13.32
C THR A 28 6.53 11.77 -12.37
N GLY A 29 7.14 12.97 -12.35
CA GLY A 29 6.73 14.07 -11.49
C GLY A 29 7.26 13.95 -10.06
N PRO A 30 7.29 15.04 -9.29
CA PRO A 30 7.55 15.03 -7.86
C PRO A 30 6.29 14.60 -7.05
N ASP A 31 6.49 14.06 -5.85
CA ASP A 31 5.38 13.77 -4.93
C ASP A 31 5.04 15.04 -4.13
N PHE A 32 3.85 15.58 -4.38
CA PHE A 32 3.33 16.76 -3.68
C PHE A 32 2.24 16.41 -2.65
N GLY A 33 2.06 15.13 -2.34
CA GLY A 33 1.05 14.65 -1.40
C GLY A 33 -0.30 14.33 -2.04
N ILE A 34 -1.29 14.07 -1.16
CA ILE A 34 -2.59 13.50 -1.56
C ILE A 34 -3.45 14.47 -2.36
N GLU A 35 -3.57 15.74 -1.96
CA GLU A 35 -4.44 16.70 -2.65
C GLU A 35 -4.02 16.89 -4.13
N PRO A 36 -2.74 17.20 -4.45
CA PRO A 36 -2.31 17.31 -5.85
C PRO A 36 -2.38 15.99 -6.62
N LEU A 37 -2.22 14.85 -5.93
CA LEU A 37 -2.40 13.53 -6.53
C LEU A 37 -3.85 13.33 -6.99
N LEU A 38 -4.83 13.73 -6.18
CA LEU A 38 -6.25 13.61 -6.54
C LEU A 38 -6.60 14.50 -7.75
N ASP A 39 -6.09 15.73 -7.79
CA ASP A 39 -6.26 16.62 -8.95
C ASP A 39 -5.67 16.00 -10.23
N THR A 40 -4.45 15.46 -10.13
CA THR A 40 -3.77 14.79 -11.25
C THR A 40 -4.58 13.61 -11.79
N ILE A 41 -5.22 12.83 -10.91
CA ILE A 41 -6.05 11.69 -11.30
C ILE A 41 -7.38 12.17 -11.90
N ALA A 42 -7.99 13.21 -11.33
CA ALA A 42 -9.24 13.77 -11.82
C ALA A 42 -9.11 14.29 -13.27
N ASP A 43 -7.95 14.84 -13.62
CA ASP A 43 -7.65 15.38 -14.95
C ASP A 43 -7.19 14.31 -15.97
N SER A 44 -7.17 13.03 -15.59
CA SER A 44 -6.64 11.96 -16.44
C SER A 44 -7.55 10.74 -16.51
N ALA A 45 -7.92 10.34 -17.74
CA ALA A 45 -8.66 9.10 -17.99
C ALA A 45 -7.78 7.84 -17.88
N GLY A 46 -6.45 7.97 -17.77
CA GLY A 46 -5.50 6.87 -17.79
C GLY A 46 -4.77 6.62 -16.47
N LEU A 47 -5.02 7.44 -15.45
CA LEU A 47 -4.34 7.33 -14.15
C LEU A 47 -5.30 6.84 -13.07
N VAL A 48 -4.75 6.01 -12.18
CA VAL A 48 -5.40 5.56 -10.95
C VAL A 48 -4.35 5.49 -9.85
N THR A 49 -4.78 5.46 -8.60
CA THR A 49 -3.87 5.24 -7.46
C THR A 49 -4.43 4.20 -6.49
N PHE A 50 -3.51 3.52 -5.82
CA PHE A 50 -3.82 2.61 -4.72
C PHE A 50 -3.77 3.37 -3.41
N VAL A 51 -4.77 3.16 -2.56
CA VAL A 51 -4.75 3.61 -1.17
C VAL A 51 -5.16 2.47 -0.25
N GLY A 52 -4.57 2.43 0.94
CA GLY A 52 -4.96 1.48 1.97
C GLY A 52 -6.41 1.70 2.38
N GLU A 53 -7.11 0.63 2.78
CA GLU A 53 -8.53 0.68 3.19
C GLU A 53 -8.79 1.79 4.23
N LEU A 54 -7.88 1.94 5.20
CA LEU A 54 -7.99 2.91 6.28
C LEU A 54 -7.55 4.34 5.90
N THR A 55 -7.05 4.57 4.68
CA THR A 55 -6.70 5.90 4.19
C THR A 55 -7.98 6.71 4.02
N ARG A 56 -8.05 7.85 4.71
CA ARG A 56 -9.14 8.82 4.56
C ARG A 56 -8.80 9.75 3.41
N LEU A 57 -9.68 9.81 2.43
CA LEU A 57 -9.59 10.72 1.28
C LEU A 57 -10.85 11.58 1.27
N VAL A 58 -10.68 12.85 0.92
CA VAL A 58 -11.76 13.80 0.73
C VAL A 58 -11.44 14.57 -0.54
N TRP A 59 -12.43 14.75 -1.41
CA TRP A 59 -12.34 15.60 -2.60
C TRP A 59 -13.63 16.41 -2.76
N PRO A 60 -13.60 17.55 -3.47
CA PRO A 60 -14.79 18.35 -3.76
C PRO A 60 -15.88 17.55 -4.49
N ALA A 61 -17.16 17.90 -4.26
CA ALA A 61 -18.28 17.12 -4.80
C ALA A 61 -18.43 17.20 -6.32
N ASP A 62 -17.86 18.24 -6.94
CA ASP A 62 -17.79 18.44 -8.39
C ASP A 62 -16.67 17.63 -9.05
N VAL A 63 -15.75 17.06 -8.27
CA VAL A 63 -14.69 16.17 -8.76
C VAL A 63 -15.23 14.75 -8.87
N ASP A 64 -15.26 14.21 -10.09
CA ASP A 64 -15.87 12.91 -10.41
C ASP A 64 -15.00 11.69 -10.01
N LEU A 65 -14.22 11.79 -8.94
CA LEU A 65 -13.40 10.68 -8.45
C LEU A 65 -14.26 9.61 -7.80
N ARG A 66 -13.80 8.36 -7.91
CA ARG A 66 -14.42 7.18 -7.29
C ARG A 66 -13.36 6.36 -6.58
N ARG A 67 -13.71 5.84 -5.40
CA ARG A 67 -12.92 4.83 -4.71
C ARG A 67 -13.52 3.45 -4.97
N ILE A 68 -12.77 2.60 -5.65
CA ILE A 68 -13.21 1.27 -6.04
C ILE A 68 -12.53 0.23 -5.15
N PRO A 69 -13.28 -0.57 -4.37
CA PRO A 69 -12.71 -1.67 -3.62
C PRO A 69 -12.16 -2.74 -4.56
N LEU A 70 -10.91 -3.15 -4.37
CA LEU A 70 -10.32 -4.30 -5.06
C LEU A 70 -10.63 -5.57 -4.27
N ARG A 71 -11.15 -6.58 -4.96
CA ARG A 71 -11.58 -7.87 -4.39
C ARG A 71 -11.11 -9.00 -5.31
N ASP A 72 -10.89 -10.17 -4.73
CA ASP A 72 -10.68 -11.44 -5.45
C ASP A 72 -9.60 -11.40 -6.57
N PRO A 73 -8.32 -11.23 -6.21
CA PRO A 73 -7.80 -11.11 -4.84
C PRO A 73 -7.60 -9.66 -4.37
N VAL A 74 -7.71 -9.43 -3.05
CA VAL A 74 -7.37 -8.15 -2.41
C VAL A 74 -5.84 -8.01 -2.35
N PRO A 75 -5.22 -7.02 -3.02
CA PRO A 75 -3.79 -6.76 -2.87
C PRO A 75 -3.51 -6.20 -1.47
N VAL A 76 -2.53 -6.76 -0.76
CA VAL A 76 -2.11 -6.26 0.56
C VAL A 76 -0.65 -5.85 0.55
N TYR A 77 -0.35 -4.75 1.22
CA TYR A 77 1.02 -4.32 1.47
C TYR A 77 1.53 -4.94 2.79
N PRO A 78 2.51 -5.86 2.74
CA PRO A 78 2.99 -6.54 3.94
C PRO A 78 3.74 -5.56 4.85
N HIS A 79 3.48 -5.65 6.16
CA HIS A 79 4.21 -4.89 7.17
C HIS A 79 4.99 -5.86 8.06
N ALA A 80 6.26 -5.54 8.32
CA ALA A 80 7.14 -6.35 9.16
C ALA A 80 7.79 -5.50 10.25
N LEU A 81 7.84 -6.04 11.47
CA LEU A 81 8.66 -5.49 12.54
C LEU A 81 10.04 -6.13 12.49
N VAL A 82 11.07 -5.34 12.17
CA VAL A 82 12.48 -5.80 12.16
C VAL A 82 13.14 -5.41 13.48
N CYS A 83 13.64 -6.41 14.21
CA CYS A 83 14.38 -6.21 15.45
C CYS A 83 15.59 -7.14 15.51
N ARG A 84 16.63 -6.73 16.23
CA ARG A 84 17.77 -7.63 16.49
C ARG A 84 17.32 -8.81 17.35
N ALA A 85 17.81 -10.01 17.03
CA ALA A 85 17.46 -11.23 17.73
C ALA A 85 17.95 -11.25 19.20
N ASP A 86 19.02 -10.52 19.50
CA ASP A 86 19.60 -10.38 20.83
C ASP A 86 19.00 -9.23 21.67
N ASN A 87 17.99 -8.52 21.15
CA ASN A 87 17.36 -7.42 21.88
C ASN A 87 16.34 -7.95 22.89
N THR A 88 16.71 -7.91 24.18
CA THR A 88 15.89 -8.35 25.31
C THR A 88 15.09 -7.23 25.98
N HIS A 89 14.99 -6.04 25.36
CA HIS A 89 14.33 -4.89 25.99
C HIS A 89 12.83 -5.15 26.25
N PRO A 90 12.33 -4.97 27.49
CA PRO A 90 10.95 -5.33 27.84
C PRO A 90 9.89 -4.57 27.02
N THR A 91 10.14 -3.31 26.66
CA THR A 91 9.23 -2.55 25.77
C THR A 91 9.09 -3.16 24.38
N LEU A 92 10.11 -3.85 23.85
CA LEU A 92 9.98 -4.55 22.57
C LEU A 92 9.02 -5.74 22.70
N ALA A 93 9.08 -6.46 23.82
CA ALA A 93 8.13 -7.54 24.11
C ALA A 93 6.69 -6.99 24.22
N ALA A 94 6.50 -5.89 24.96
CA ALA A 94 5.19 -5.23 25.09
C ALA A 94 4.65 -4.72 23.75
N LEU A 95 5.51 -4.17 22.88
CA LEU A 95 5.12 -3.74 21.53
C LEU A 95 4.68 -4.94 20.68
N ARG A 96 5.43 -6.04 20.69
CA ARG A 96 5.09 -7.26 19.93
C ARG A 96 3.75 -7.85 20.38
N GLU A 97 3.52 -7.89 21.69
CA GLU A 97 2.24 -8.33 22.25
C GLU A 97 1.11 -7.40 21.79
N HIS A 98 1.30 -6.08 21.89
CA HIS A 98 0.31 -5.10 21.44
C HIS A 98 -0.06 -5.31 19.97
N LEU A 99 0.93 -5.37 19.07
CA LEU A 99 0.71 -5.56 17.63
C LEU A 99 0.03 -6.89 17.30
N THR A 100 0.32 -7.95 18.06
CA THR A 100 -0.35 -9.24 17.90
C THR A 100 -1.82 -9.15 18.29
N ARG A 101 -2.11 -8.47 19.40
CA ARG A 101 -3.47 -8.28 19.92
C ARG A 101 -4.31 -7.32 19.08
N THR A 102 -3.70 -6.28 18.50
CA THR A 102 -4.38 -5.25 17.70
C THR A 102 -4.28 -5.49 16.20
N ARG A 103 -3.83 -6.67 15.77
CA ARG A 103 -3.69 -7.01 14.36
C ARG A 103 -5.03 -6.79 13.64
N PRO A 104 -5.06 -5.99 12.55
CA PRO A 104 -6.28 -5.80 11.77
C PRO A 104 -6.83 -7.12 11.28
N HIS A 105 -8.16 -7.20 11.15
CA HIS A 105 -8.80 -8.36 10.53
C HIS A 105 -8.27 -8.54 9.11
N ARG A 106 -8.02 -9.79 8.73
CA ARG A 106 -7.59 -10.09 7.36
C ARG A 106 -8.78 -9.86 6.42
N PRO A 107 -8.58 -9.30 5.21
CA PRO A 107 -9.68 -9.16 4.27
C PRO A 107 -10.41 -10.48 4.05
N ASP A 108 -11.74 -10.42 4.00
CA ASP A 108 -12.55 -11.59 3.64
C ASP A 108 -12.30 -11.92 2.16
N GLY A 109 -12.01 -13.19 1.86
CA GLY A 109 -11.76 -13.67 0.50
C GLY A 109 -10.28 -13.89 0.14
N ALA A 110 -10.01 -13.98 -1.16
CA ALA A 110 -8.66 -14.24 -1.64
C ALA A 110 -7.77 -12.99 -1.43
N VAL A 111 -6.54 -13.19 -0.97
CA VAL A 111 -5.56 -12.13 -0.75
C VAL A 111 -4.37 -12.35 -1.67
N TRP A 112 -3.96 -11.29 -2.36
CA TRP A 112 -2.72 -11.25 -3.10
C TRP A 112 -1.65 -10.55 -2.27
N ALA A 113 -0.51 -11.22 -2.12
CA ALA A 113 0.71 -10.69 -1.55
C ALA A 113 1.87 -11.20 -2.40
N PRO A 114 2.98 -10.46 -2.50
CA PRO A 114 4.15 -10.91 -3.26
C PRO A 114 4.70 -12.22 -2.70
N ALA A 115 5.42 -12.98 -3.54
CA ALA A 115 5.88 -14.33 -3.18
C ALA A 115 6.70 -14.36 -1.88
N TRP A 116 7.58 -13.38 -1.69
CA TRP A 116 8.44 -13.28 -0.51
C TRP A 116 7.69 -12.95 0.79
N ALA A 117 6.45 -12.43 0.69
CA ALA A 117 5.61 -12.08 1.84
C ALA A 117 4.65 -13.21 2.25
N ARG A 118 4.49 -14.24 1.42
CA ARG A 118 3.66 -15.42 1.68
C ARG A 118 4.46 -16.43 2.50
N ARG A 119 4.55 -16.22 3.81
CA ARG A 119 5.06 -17.20 4.77
C ARG A 119 3.93 -17.85 5.55
#